data_AF-A0A143PNF6-F1
#
_entry.id   AF-A0A143PNF6-F1
#
_cell.length_a   1.000
_cell.length_b   1.000
_cell.length_c   1.000
_cell.angle_alpha   90.00
_cell.angle_beta   90.00
_cell.angle_gamma   90.00
#
_symmetry.space_group_name_H-M   'P 1'
#
loop_
_entity.id
_entity.type
_entity.pdbx_description
1 polymer ?
#
loop_
_entity_poly.entity_id
_entity_poly.type
_entity_poly.pdbx_seq_one_letter_code
_entity_poly.pdbx_strand_id
1 'polypeptide(L)'
;MTKYTIQLGLVALLAASAACSSNNNPMSPSATPGAGTVAAVPEGTPTLKANTPGSPSPGSGATTELGPQNTLPVTLSVSTAVATHANAVALSHRFQLFEGSTLLAEPLVPAGGGGRTSWTVTTQLKFDTTYTWRVRAELTDGYAAWSSNWTFKTAAAPVSGASRTPDPPAGSRLPLPDRSRVVQAAFSARPDLVSRSCQDRGGTWEFMDYLVDELRKEDNRWGYNGKRGNANDPSQDIVDYHWGGGPSENSTGVYIIDIMLGHCGSPSPAWIDQTGVTASSGTIGRWTGRGRFTN
;
A
#
# COMPACT_ATOMS: atom_id res chain seq x y z
N MET A 1 38.60 -64.34 16.02
CA MET A 1 39.45 -64.76 14.88
C MET A 1 39.19 -63.71 13.79
N THR A 2 40.06 -62.79 13.40
CA THR A 2 41.52 -62.66 13.47
C THR A 2 41.82 -61.15 13.41
N LYS A 3 42.72 -60.66 14.27
CA LYS A 3 43.24 -59.29 14.28
C LYS A 3 44.15 -59.07 13.05
N TYR A 4 44.26 -57.85 12.52
CA TYR A 4 45.57 -57.24 12.18
C TYR A 4 45.43 -55.74 11.93
N THR A 5 46.17 -54.97 12.73
CA THR A 5 46.50 -53.55 12.55
C THR A 5 47.95 -53.52 12.04
N ILE A 6 48.25 -52.88 10.91
CA ILE A 6 49.62 -52.46 10.52
C ILE A 6 49.57 -51.11 9.80
N GLN A 7 50.55 -50.27 10.15
CA GLN A 7 50.77 -48.86 9.83
C GLN A 7 51.39 -48.56 8.45
N LEU A 8 51.21 -47.29 8.05
CA LEU A 8 52.04 -46.35 7.26
C LEU A 8 52.75 -46.79 5.97
N GLY A 9 52.51 -46.01 4.90
CA GLY A 9 53.39 -45.90 3.74
C GLY A 9 53.02 -44.70 2.85
N LEU A 10 53.91 -43.71 2.80
CA LEU A 10 53.86 -42.51 1.95
C LEU A 10 53.98 -42.90 0.47
N VAL A 11 53.12 -42.38 -0.42
CA VAL A 11 53.34 -42.42 -1.87
C VAL A 11 53.08 -41.03 -2.45
N ALA A 12 54.16 -40.41 -2.94
CA ALA A 12 54.11 -39.24 -3.80
C ALA A 12 53.68 -39.68 -5.20
N LEU A 13 52.59 -39.10 -5.72
CA LEU A 13 52.19 -39.23 -7.12
C LEU A 13 52.35 -37.87 -7.80
N LEU A 14 53.39 -37.77 -8.63
CA LEU A 14 53.47 -36.77 -9.70
C LEU A 14 52.34 -37.05 -10.70
N ALA A 15 51.39 -36.12 -10.82
CA ALA A 15 50.49 -36.08 -11.96
C ALA A 15 51.05 -35.08 -12.98
N ALA A 16 51.65 -35.59 -14.06
CA ALA A 16 51.96 -34.80 -15.24
C ALA A 16 50.64 -34.39 -15.90
N SER A 17 50.39 -33.08 -15.99
CA SER A 17 49.30 -32.53 -16.80
C SER A 17 49.64 -32.72 -18.27
N ALA A 18 48.89 -33.58 -18.96
CA ALA A 18 48.85 -33.60 -20.41
C ALA A 18 48.18 -32.30 -20.88
N ALA A 19 48.98 -31.40 -21.46
CA ALA A 19 48.50 -30.23 -22.17
C ALA A 19 47.85 -30.68 -23.49
N CYS A 20 46.55 -30.45 -23.64
CA CYS A 20 45.92 -30.36 -24.95
C CYS A 20 45.86 -28.88 -25.32
N SER A 21 46.76 -28.44 -26.19
CA SER A 21 46.70 -27.12 -26.83
C SER A 21 45.62 -27.13 -27.90
N SER A 22 44.56 -26.36 -27.70
CA SER A 22 43.75 -25.82 -28.79
C SER A 22 43.71 -24.31 -28.62
N ASN A 23 44.70 -23.64 -29.21
CA ASN A 23 44.79 -22.19 -29.31
C ASN A 23 43.70 -21.67 -30.25
N ASN A 24 42.48 -21.49 -29.74
CA ASN A 24 41.50 -20.55 -30.30
C ASN A 24 41.22 -19.50 -29.23
N ASN A 25 42.14 -18.54 -29.06
CA ASN A 25 41.80 -17.30 -28.39
C ASN A 25 40.70 -16.61 -29.22
N PRO A 26 39.59 -16.15 -28.62
CA PRO A 26 38.71 -15.22 -29.31
C PRO A 26 39.54 -13.96 -29.62
N MET A 27 39.72 -13.66 -30.91
CA MET A 27 40.32 -12.40 -31.33
C MET A 27 39.45 -11.28 -30.79
N SER A 28 40.01 -10.45 -29.90
CA SER A 28 39.45 -9.12 -29.64
C SER A 28 39.44 -8.35 -30.96
N PRO A 29 38.38 -7.61 -31.30
CA PRO A 29 38.39 -6.81 -32.51
C PRO A 29 39.57 -5.84 -32.45
N SER A 30 40.38 -5.84 -33.51
CA SER A 30 41.45 -4.84 -33.65
C SER A 30 40.80 -3.47 -33.82
N ALA A 31 41.19 -2.50 -32.99
CA ALA A 31 40.72 -1.14 -33.13
C ALA A 31 41.20 -0.56 -34.46
N THR A 32 40.29 -0.15 -35.32
CA THR A 32 40.59 0.63 -36.53
C THR A 32 41.24 1.95 -36.10
N PRO A 33 42.44 2.31 -36.59
CA PRO A 33 42.99 3.66 -36.41
C PRO A 33 42.08 4.64 -37.15
N GLY A 34 41.36 5.45 -36.40
CA GLY A 34 40.22 6.22 -36.90
C GLY A 34 38.94 6.04 -36.08
N ALA A 35 39.03 5.57 -34.83
CA ALA A 35 37.97 5.78 -33.85
C ALA A 35 37.80 7.30 -33.66
N GLY A 36 36.93 7.89 -34.48
CA GLY A 36 36.33 9.17 -34.15
C GLY A 36 35.81 9.09 -32.73
N THR A 37 35.91 10.19 -31.99
CA THR A 37 35.38 10.30 -30.63
C THR A 37 34.04 9.60 -30.55
N VAL A 38 33.96 8.44 -29.88
CA VAL A 38 32.67 7.84 -29.55
C VAL A 38 31.99 8.87 -28.69
N ALA A 39 30.93 9.49 -29.23
CA ALA A 39 30.13 10.43 -28.47
C ALA A 39 29.75 9.72 -27.17
N ALA A 40 29.92 10.41 -26.04
CA ALA A 40 29.45 9.88 -24.77
C ALA A 40 27.99 9.47 -24.97
N VAL A 41 27.67 8.22 -24.58
CA VAL A 41 26.29 7.76 -24.55
C VAL A 41 25.51 8.80 -23.74
N PRO A 42 24.46 9.44 -24.31
CA PRO A 42 23.74 10.48 -23.60
C PRO A 42 23.30 9.97 -22.22
N GLU A 43 23.49 10.79 -21.19
CA GLU A 43 23.00 10.47 -19.85
C GLU A 43 21.51 10.10 -19.94
N GLY A 44 21.14 8.94 -19.39
CA GLY A 44 19.78 8.41 -19.45
C GLY A 44 19.54 7.38 -20.55
N THR A 45 20.52 7.05 -21.40
CA THR A 45 20.40 5.94 -22.35
C THR A 45 20.49 4.60 -21.60
N PRO A 46 19.49 3.72 -21.70
CA PRO A 46 19.52 2.43 -21.01
C PRO A 46 20.72 1.56 -21.41
N THR A 47 21.50 1.12 -20.43
CA THR A 47 22.67 0.26 -20.61
C THR A 47 22.42 -1.19 -20.19
N LEU A 48 21.34 -1.43 -19.45
CA LEU A 48 20.92 -2.76 -18.99
C LEU A 48 19.77 -3.30 -19.84
N LYS A 49 19.94 -4.51 -20.38
CA LYS A 49 18.85 -5.26 -21.03
C LYS A 49 18.01 -6.00 -19.99
N ALA A 50 16.90 -5.38 -19.60
CA ALA A 50 15.87 -5.95 -18.73
C ALA A 50 14.49 -5.53 -19.22
N ASN A 51 13.44 -6.26 -18.85
CA ASN A 51 12.08 -5.79 -19.12
C ASN A 51 11.76 -4.55 -18.27
N THR A 52 10.96 -3.65 -18.81
CA THR A 52 10.46 -2.49 -18.07
C THR A 52 9.48 -2.95 -16.98
N PRO A 53 9.58 -2.45 -15.73
CA PRO A 53 8.57 -2.72 -14.71
C PRO A 53 7.17 -2.28 -15.16
N GLY A 54 6.15 -3.08 -14.85
CA GLY A 54 4.74 -2.82 -15.19
C GLY A 54 3.80 -3.17 -14.04
N SER A 55 2.51 -3.30 -14.34
CA SER A 55 1.44 -3.61 -13.37
C SER A 55 1.48 -2.74 -12.10
N PRO A 56 1.45 -1.39 -12.27
CA PRO A 56 1.54 -0.45 -11.16
C PRO A 56 0.39 -0.63 -10.18
N SER A 57 0.69 -0.50 -8.90
CA SER A 57 -0.28 -0.29 -7.82
C SER A 57 0.28 0.79 -6.90
N PRO A 58 -0.41 1.92 -6.68
CA PRO A 58 -1.65 2.33 -7.35
C PRO A 58 -1.48 2.52 -8.86
N GLY A 59 -2.46 2.04 -9.65
CA GLY A 59 -2.50 2.28 -11.09
C GLY A 59 -2.85 3.72 -11.44
N SER A 60 -2.66 4.12 -12.70
CA SER A 60 -3.00 5.48 -13.15
C SER A 60 -4.45 5.87 -12.85
N GLY A 61 -4.63 7.02 -12.20
CA GLY A 61 -5.95 7.54 -11.82
C GLY A 61 -6.53 6.96 -10.54
N ALA A 62 -5.82 6.05 -9.87
CA ALA A 62 -6.24 5.56 -8.57
C ALA A 62 -6.21 6.69 -7.53
N THR A 63 -7.16 6.64 -6.60
CA THR A 63 -7.10 7.45 -5.38
C THR A 63 -6.53 6.57 -4.27
N THR A 64 -5.57 7.11 -3.51
CA THR A 64 -4.94 6.41 -2.38
C THR A 64 -5.23 7.18 -1.11
N GLU A 65 -5.68 6.46 -0.08
CA GLU A 65 -5.84 7.04 1.24
C GLU A 65 -4.49 7.43 1.84
N LEU A 66 -4.47 8.59 2.47
CA LEU A 66 -3.42 8.93 3.43
C LEU A 66 -3.88 8.36 4.75
N GLY A 67 -3.07 7.47 5.31
CA GLY A 67 -3.50 6.75 6.49
C GLY A 67 -3.86 7.66 7.65
N PRO A 68 -4.57 7.09 8.62
CA PRO A 68 -5.21 7.86 9.66
C PRO A 68 -4.26 8.81 10.41
N GLN A 69 -3.03 8.41 10.78
CA GLN A 69 -2.06 9.33 11.41
C GLN A 69 -0.92 9.80 10.47
N ASN A 70 -1.14 9.91 9.15
CA ASN A 70 -0.05 9.82 8.15
C ASN A 70 0.75 8.50 8.25
N THR A 71 0.19 7.46 8.86
CA THR A 71 0.86 6.19 9.18
C THR A 71 0.43 5.01 8.31
N LEU A 72 -0.49 5.18 7.35
CA LEU A 72 -0.57 4.29 6.19
C LEU A 72 0.20 4.97 5.06
N PRO A 73 1.52 4.74 4.98
CA PRO A 73 2.30 5.24 3.87
C PRO A 73 1.78 4.66 2.56
N VAL A 74 1.65 5.51 1.56
CA VAL A 74 1.34 5.08 0.19
C VAL A 74 2.39 4.06 -0.23
N THR A 75 1.97 2.86 -0.58
CA THR A 75 2.89 1.83 -1.08
C THR A 75 2.78 1.76 -2.60
N LEU A 76 3.86 2.12 -3.28
CA LEU A 76 4.01 2.00 -4.72
C LEU A 76 4.60 0.64 -5.04
N SER A 77 4.00 -0.09 -5.97
CA SER A 77 4.38 -1.46 -6.27
C SER A 77 4.28 -1.75 -7.76
N VAL A 78 5.22 -2.54 -8.28
CA VAL A 78 5.31 -2.96 -9.68
C VAL A 78 5.67 -4.44 -9.78
N SER A 79 5.50 -5.01 -10.96
CA SER A 79 6.14 -6.29 -11.31
C SER A 79 7.66 -6.13 -11.25
N THR A 80 8.34 -7.05 -10.57
CA THR A 80 9.80 -7.09 -10.51
C THR A 80 10.37 -7.29 -11.92
N ALA A 81 11.27 -6.39 -12.32
CA ALA A 81 12.02 -6.55 -13.57
C ALA A 81 13.06 -7.67 -13.48
N VAL A 82 13.32 -8.30 -14.62
CA VAL A 82 14.21 -9.44 -14.81
C VAL A 82 15.16 -9.14 -15.97
N ALA A 83 16.44 -9.48 -15.82
CA ALA A 83 17.41 -9.31 -16.89
C ALA A 83 17.12 -10.28 -18.05
N THR A 84 17.20 -9.79 -19.29
CA THR A 84 16.82 -10.54 -20.50
C THR A 84 17.64 -11.82 -20.72
N HIS A 85 18.90 -11.83 -20.28
CA HIS A 85 19.82 -12.95 -20.48
C HIS A 85 20.43 -13.49 -19.16
N ALA A 86 19.91 -13.05 -18.01
CA ALA A 86 20.45 -13.39 -16.70
C ALA A 86 19.36 -13.35 -15.62
N ASN A 87 18.29 -14.13 -15.81
CA ASN A 87 17.10 -14.12 -14.95
C ASN A 87 17.35 -14.50 -13.47
N ALA A 88 18.47 -15.14 -13.16
CA ALA A 88 18.90 -15.43 -11.79
C ALA A 88 19.50 -14.21 -11.07
N VAL A 89 19.82 -13.13 -11.79
CA VAL A 89 20.36 -11.90 -11.20
C VAL A 89 19.20 -11.02 -10.71
N ALA A 90 19.16 -10.80 -9.40
CA ALA A 90 18.22 -9.86 -8.81
C ALA A 90 18.60 -8.41 -9.17
N LEU A 91 17.65 -7.68 -9.74
CA LEU A 91 17.81 -6.27 -10.07
C LEU A 91 17.26 -5.42 -8.92
N SER A 92 17.89 -4.28 -8.65
CA SER A 92 17.28 -3.25 -7.79
C SER A 92 16.39 -2.33 -8.62
N HIS A 93 15.48 -1.60 -7.98
CA HIS A 93 14.49 -0.76 -8.63
C HIS A 93 14.57 0.66 -8.10
N ARG A 94 14.89 1.62 -8.98
CA ARG A 94 14.85 3.03 -8.63
C ARG A 94 13.46 3.57 -8.89
N PHE A 95 12.77 3.96 -7.83
CA PHE A 95 11.50 4.67 -7.91
C PHE A 95 11.76 6.17 -8.03
N GLN A 96 10.83 6.90 -8.63
CA GLN A 96 10.76 8.35 -8.52
C GLN A 96 9.31 8.78 -8.28
N LEU A 97 9.12 9.73 -7.36
CA LEU A 97 7.85 10.33 -7.01
C LEU A 97 7.91 11.84 -7.22
N PHE A 98 6.88 12.40 -7.85
CA PHE A 98 6.82 13.80 -8.25
C PHE A 98 5.51 14.47 -7.80
N GLU A 99 5.62 15.73 -7.41
CA GLU A 99 4.51 16.68 -7.33
C GLU A 99 4.69 17.72 -8.45
N GLY A 100 3.83 17.69 -9.47
CA GLY A 100 4.07 18.43 -10.70
C GLY A 100 5.40 18.01 -11.33
N SER A 101 6.34 18.95 -11.48
CA SER A 101 7.70 18.70 -11.96
C SER A 101 8.74 18.50 -10.84
N THR A 102 8.34 18.67 -9.58
CA THR A 102 9.26 18.60 -8.43
C THR A 102 9.46 17.15 -8.00
N LEU A 103 10.71 16.67 -7.99
CA LEU A 103 11.06 15.35 -7.45
C LEU A 103 10.98 15.37 -5.92
N LEU A 104 10.13 14.52 -5.36
CA LEU A 104 9.93 14.42 -3.90
C LEU A 104 10.74 13.30 -3.26
N ALA A 105 10.99 12.21 -3.99
CA ALA A 105 11.72 11.05 -3.50
C ALA A 105 12.20 10.17 -4.65
N GLU A 106 13.36 9.52 -4.46
CA GLU A 106 13.94 8.61 -5.46
C GLU A 106 14.73 7.41 -4.87
N PRO A 107 14.09 6.53 -4.09
CA PRO A 107 14.80 5.43 -3.46
C PRO A 107 15.19 4.33 -4.45
N LEU A 108 16.30 3.67 -4.14
CA LEU A 108 16.69 2.40 -4.75
C LEU A 108 16.25 1.25 -3.84
N VAL A 109 15.37 0.39 -4.34
CA VAL A 109 14.73 -0.69 -3.56
C VAL A 109 15.15 -2.04 -4.14
N PRO A 110 15.63 -3.00 -3.33
CA PRO A 110 15.93 -4.35 -3.81
C PRO A 110 14.69 -5.07 -4.37
N ALA A 111 14.89 -6.04 -5.25
CA ALA A 111 13.80 -6.90 -5.72
C ALA A 111 13.01 -7.51 -4.54
N GLY A 112 11.70 -7.34 -4.57
CA GLY A 112 10.80 -7.96 -3.58
C GLY A 112 10.43 -9.42 -3.92
N GLY A 113 9.83 -10.10 -2.95
CA GLY A 113 9.33 -11.47 -3.10
C GLY A 113 8.05 -11.57 -3.95
N GLY A 114 7.75 -12.76 -4.46
CA GLY A 114 6.50 -13.02 -5.19
C GLY A 114 6.36 -12.32 -6.54
N GLY A 115 7.48 -11.90 -7.15
CA GLY A 115 7.48 -11.21 -8.44
C GLY A 115 7.01 -9.77 -8.39
N ARG A 116 6.89 -9.17 -7.19
CA ARG A 116 6.58 -7.75 -7.01
C ARG A 116 7.68 -7.06 -6.23
N THR A 117 7.94 -5.81 -6.60
CA THR A 117 8.81 -4.91 -5.85
C THR A 117 8.00 -3.72 -5.37
N SER A 118 8.11 -3.39 -4.09
CA SER A 118 7.26 -2.41 -3.43
C SER A 118 8.10 -1.42 -2.62
N TRP A 119 7.72 -0.16 -2.71
CA TRP A 119 8.29 0.93 -1.94
C TRP A 119 7.19 1.63 -1.14
N THR A 120 7.44 1.78 0.15
CA THR A 120 6.60 2.52 1.08
C THR A 120 7.05 3.97 1.17
N VAL A 121 6.22 4.91 0.68
CA VAL A 121 6.53 6.34 0.64
C VAL A 121 6.61 6.91 2.05
N THR A 122 7.76 7.50 2.39
CA THR A 122 8.01 8.12 3.71
C THR A 122 7.87 9.64 3.69
N THR A 123 7.91 10.27 2.51
CA THR A 123 7.67 11.71 2.36
C THR A 123 6.22 12.03 2.67
N GLN A 124 5.99 13.09 3.45
CA GLN A 124 4.65 13.58 3.73
C GLN A 124 3.97 14.05 2.44
N LEU A 125 2.82 13.45 2.13
CA LEU A 125 1.99 13.84 1.00
C LEU A 125 0.89 14.80 1.46
N LYS A 126 0.50 15.71 0.59
CA LYS A 126 -0.63 16.63 0.78
C LYS A 126 -1.92 15.88 0.45
N PHE A 127 -3.02 16.24 1.11
CA PHE A 127 -4.35 15.77 0.76
C PHE A 127 -4.80 16.33 -0.60
N ASP A 128 -5.76 15.64 -1.22
CA ASP A 128 -6.41 16.03 -2.48
C ASP A 128 -5.43 16.38 -3.63
N THR A 129 -4.24 15.78 -3.62
CA THR A 129 -3.12 16.16 -4.48
C THR A 129 -2.77 15.01 -5.42
N THR A 130 -2.53 15.33 -6.70
CA THR A 130 -2.11 14.34 -7.70
C THR A 130 -0.60 14.23 -7.73
N TYR A 131 -0.09 13.01 -7.60
CA TYR A 131 1.31 12.67 -7.69
C TYR A 131 1.58 11.84 -8.94
N THR A 132 2.76 12.03 -9.53
CA THR A 132 3.26 11.23 -10.65
C THR A 132 4.41 10.37 -10.17
N TRP A 133 4.50 9.13 -10.64
CA TRP A 133 5.60 8.25 -10.30
C TRP A 133 6.00 7.33 -11.46
N ARG A 134 7.25 6.87 -11.41
CA ARG A 134 7.83 5.92 -12.37
C ARG A 134 8.91 5.09 -11.70
N VAL A 135 9.33 4.00 -12.35
CA VAL A 135 10.40 3.13 -11.86
C VAL A 135 11.27 2.62 -13.00
N ARG A 136 12.54 2.33 -12.71
CA ARG A 136 13.44 1.56 -13.60
C ARG A 136 14.21 0.52 -12.81
N ALA A 137 14.71 -0.49 -13.51
CA ALA A 137 15.63 -1.47 -12.94
C ALA A 137 17.09 -0.98 -13.02
N GLU A 138 17.90 -1.29 -12.01
CA GLU A 138 19.32 -0.96 -11.90
C GLU A 138 20.11 -2.21 -11.46
N LEU A 139 21.32 -2.34 -12.00
CA LEU A 139 22.32 -3.33 -11.60
C LEU A 139 23.69 -2.68 -11.70
N THR A 140 24.40 -2.58 -10.58
CA THR A 140 25.69 -1.86 -10.48
C THR A 140 25.59 -0.43 -11.04
N ASP A 141 26.28 -0.16 -12.15
CA ASP A 141 26.33 1.07 -12.93
C ASP A 141 25.37 1.06 -14.13
N GLY A 142 24.74 -0.08 -14.41
CA GLY A 142 23.78 -0.27 -15.49
C GLY A 142 22.33 0.02 -15.07
N TYR A 143 21.56 0.56 -16.00
CA TYR A 143 20.13 0.81 -15.79
C TYR A 143 19.29 0.51 -17.02
N ALA A 144 18.06 0.02 -16.78
CA ALA A 144 17.08 -0.26 -17.80
C ALA A 144 16.29 1.01 -18.16
N ALA A 145 15.43 0.91 -19.18
CA ALA A 145 14.51 1.99 -19.50
C ALA A 145 13.55 2.27 -18.33
N TRP A 146 13.23 3.56 -18.15
CA TRP A 146 12.13 3.97 -17.27
C TRP A 146 10.81 3.37 -17.74
N SER A 147 9.93 3.08 -16.80
CA SER A 147 8.52 2.85 -17.07
C SER A 147 7.85 4.10 -17.67
N SER A 148 6.63 3.93 -18.18
CA SER A 148 5.73 5.05 -18.33
C SER A 148 5.46 5.71 -16.97
N ASN A 149 5.04 6.98 -17.01
CA ASN A 149 4.57 7.68 -15.82
C ASN A 149 3.17 7.17 -15.45
N TRP A 150 2.97 6.89 -14.16
CA TRP A 150 1.66 6.63 -13.58
C TRP A 150 1.29 7.71 -12.58
N THR A 151 0.00 7.87 -12.34
CA THR A 151 -0.52 8.90 -11.43
C THR A 151 -1.41 8.30 -10.36
N PHE A 152 -1.35 8.85 -9.16
CA PHE A 152 -2.36 8.62 -8.14
C PHE A 152 -2.75 9.95 -7.50
N LYS A 153 -3.96 10.02 -6.96
CA LYS A 153 -4.44 11.16 -6.19
C LYS A 153 -4.55 10.77 -4.73
N THR A 154 -4.10 11.61 -3.82
CA THR A 154 -4.36 11.41 -2.39
C THR A 154 -5.79 11.77 -2.05
N ALA A 155 -6.39 11.05 -1.10
CA ALA A 155 -7.74 11.34 -0.63
C ALA A 155 -7.87 12.78 -0.12
N ALA A 156 -9.11 13.29 -0.06
CA ALA A 156 -9.41 14.56 0.56
C ALA A 156 -9.06 14.54 2.06
N ALA A 157 -8.80 15.73 2.62
CA ALA A 157 -8.56 15.84 4.05
C ALA A 157 -9.81 15.39 4.82
N PRO A 158 -9.65 14.61 5.90
CA PRO A 158 -10.77 14.18 6.71
C PRO A 158 -11.48 15.39 7.34
N VAL A 159 -12.81 15.29 7.47
CA VAL A 159 -13.60 16.34 8.08
C VAL A 159 -13.44 16.24 9.60
N SER A 160 -12.75 17.21 10.22
CA SER A 160 -12.60 17.29 11.68
C SER A 160 -13.94 17.43 12.41
N GLY A 161 -14.97 17.87 11.69
CA GLY A 161 -16.36 18.03 12.11
C GLY A 161 -16.69 19.47 12.45
N ALA A 162 -17.83 19.98 11.98
CA ALA A 162 -18.19 21.39 12.10
C ALA A 162 -18.79 21.75 13.47
N SER A 163 -19.44 20.78 14.12
CA SER A 163 -20.06 20.92 15.44
C SER A 163 -19.94 19.60 16.20
N ARG A 164 -19.92 19.68 17.53
CA ARG A 164 -20.03 18.53 18.42
C ARG A 164 -21.25 18.76 19.30
N THR A 165 -22.21 17.83 19.27
CA THR A 165 -23.33 17.93 20.21
C THR A 165 -22.77 17.92 21.66
N PRO A 166 -23.33 18.69 22.62
CA PRO A 166 -22.83 18.71 24.00
C PRO A 166 -22.92 17.36 24.69
N ASP A 167 -22.04 17.13 25.68
CA ASP A 167 -22.05 15.91 26.50
C ASP A 167 -23.35 15.74 27.28
N PRO A 168 -23.85 14.50 27.41
CA PRO A 168 -25.01 14.24 28.25
C PRO A 168 -24.63 14.47 29.73
N PRO A 169 -25.59 14.81 30.59
CA PRO A 169 -25.40 14.75 32.04
C PRO A 169 -24.82 13.40 32.49
N ALA A 170 -24.03 13.39 33.57
CA ALA A 170 -23.43 12.17 34.09
C ALA A 170 -24.49 11.07 34.32
N GLY A 171 -24.21 9.86 33.80
CA GLY A 171 -25.10 8.71 33.89
C GLY A 171 -26.23 8.66 32.84
N SER A 172 -26.35 9.68 31.99
CA SER A 172 -27.33 9.67 30.89
C SER A 172 -26.67 9.39 29.53
N ARG A 173 -27.51 9.04 28.55
CA ARG A 173 -27.09 8.77 27.17
C ARG A 173 -27.80 9.74 26.24
N LEU A 174 -27.09 10.21 25.23
CA LEU A 174 -27.73 10.91 24.13
C LEU A 174 -28.59 9.95 23.32
N PRO A 175 -29.71 10.42 22.74
CA PRO A 175 -30.45 9.61 21.78
C PRO A 175 -29.62 9.35 20.53
N LEU A 176 -29.90 8.26 19.83
CA LEU A 176 -29.35 7.98 18.51
C LEU A 176 -29.93 8.97 17.49
N PRO A 177 -29.12 9.84 16.86
CA PRO A 177 -29.58 10.65 15.74
C PRO A 177 -29.83 9.79 14.49
N ASP A 178 -31.01 9.91 13.88
CA ASP A 178 -31.27 9.30 12.56
C ASP A 178 -30.50 10.04 11.46
N ARG A 179 -29.60 9.34 10.78
CA ARG A 179 -28.85 9.83 9.60
C ARG A 179 -28.98 8.91 8.39
N SER A 180 -30.06 8.14 8.31
CA SER A 180 -30.39 7.30 7.15
C SER A 180 -30.33 8.08 5.82
N ARG A 181 -30.78 9.34 5.80
CA ARG A 181 -30.68 10.23 4.63
C ARG A 181 -29.24 10.49 4.16
N VAL A 182 -28.28 10.58 5.09
CA VAL A 182 -26.86 10.83 4.77
C VAL A 182 -26.27 9.60 4.13
N VAL A 183 -26.59 8.41 4.66
CA VAL A 183 -26.19 7.13 4.05
C VAL A 183 -26.76 6.99 2.65
N GLN A 184 -28.06 7.22 2.45
CA GLN A 184 -28.70 7.14 1.13
C GLN A 184 -28.08 8.12 0.13
N ALA A 185 -27.83 9.37 0.54
CA ALA A 185 -27.17 10.36 -0.28
C ALA A 185 -25.74 9.95 -0.65
N ALA A 186 -24.99 9.36 0.30
CA ALA A 186 -23.62 8.92 0.05
C ALA A 186 -23.54 7.77 -0.97
N PHE A 187 -24.42 6.77 -0.85
CA PHE A 187 -24.54 5.69 -1.83
C PHE A 187 -24.89 6.22 -3.23
N SER A 188 -25.79 7.19 -3.30
CA SER A 188 -26.23 7.79 -4.57
C SER A 188 -25.14 8.66 -5.20
N ALA A 189 -24.37 9.38 -4.37
CA ALA A 189 -23.32 10.29 -4.82
C ALA A 189 -22.08 9.55 -5.31
N ARG A 190 -21.72 8.44 -4.65
CA ARG A 190 -20.44 7.72 -4.87
C ARG A 190 -20.62 6.22 -5.15
N PRO A 191 -21.42 5.83 -6.16
CA PRO A 191 -21.56 4.41 -6.53
C PRO A 191 -20.23 3.78 -6.96
N ASP A 192 -19.29 4.59 -7.47
CA ASP A 192 -17.93 4.18 -7.79
C ASP A 192 -17.19 3.66 -6.55
N LEU A 193 -17.32 4.34 -5.41
CA LEU A 193 -16.68 3.94 -4.15
C LEU A 193 -17.35 2.70 -3.55
N VAL A 194 -18.68 2.64 -3.60
CA VAL A 194 -19.45 1.47 -3.14
C VAL A 194 -19.03 0.21 -3.90
N SER A 195 -18.84 0.31 -5.23
CA SER A 195 -18.45 -0.86 -6.04
C SER A 195 -17.08 -1.45 -5.68
N ARG A 196 -16.22 -0.66 -5.04
CA ARG A 196 -14.84 -1.02 -4.68
C ARG A 196 -14.58 -0.99 -3.18
N SER A 197 -15.62 -1.07 -2.34
CA SER A 197 -15.49 -1.00 -0.89
C SER A 197 -15.21 -2.35 -0.21
N CYS A 198 -15.53 -3.48 -0.88
CA CYS A 198 -15.34 -4.82 -0.33
C CYS A 198 -13.85 -5.18 -0.19
N GLN A 199 -13.29 -5.10 1.02
CA GLN A 199 -11.87 -5.32 1.25
C GLN A 199 -11.46 -6.79 1.13
N ASP A 200 -12.38 -7.73 1.39
CA ASP A 200 -12.13 -9.18 1.18
C ASP A 200 -11.84 -9.52 -0.29
N ARG A 201 -12.16 -8.60 -1.21
CA ARG A 201 -11.88 -8.70 -2.65
C ARG A 201 -10.84 -7.68 -3.13
N GLY A 202 -10.06 -7.12 -2.21
CA GLY A 202 -9.05 -6.10 -2.51
C GLY A 202 -9.60 -4.69 -2.71
N GLY A 203 -10.81 -4.43 -2.21
CA GLY A 203 -11.42 -3.10 -2.16
C GLY A 203 -10.73 -2.15 -1.16
N THR A 204 -11.26 -0.94 -1.07
CA THR A 204 -10.68 0.21 -0.36
C THR A 204 -11.61 0.72 0.73
N TRP A 205 -11.10 1.58 1.61
CA TRP A 205 -11.89 2.23 2.66
C TRP A 205 -12.60 3.50 2.19
N GLU A 206 -12.40 3.91 0.94
CA GLU A 206 -12.77 5.24 0.44
C GLU A 206 -14.25 5.55 0.61
N PHE A 207 -15.12 4.54 0.46
CA PHE A 207 -16.55 4.71 0.69
C PHE A 207 -16.87 5.00 2.17
N MET A 208 -16.31 4.20 3.08
CA MET A 208 -16.49 4.40 4.52
C MET A 208 -15.93 5.75 4.96
N ASP A 209 -14.76 6.12 4.42
CA ASP A 209 -14.11 7.39 4.69
C ASP A 209 -14.96 8.59 4.25
N TYR A 210 -15.49 8.53 3.03
CA TYR A 210 -16.42 9.51 2.50
C TYR A 210 -17.69 9.61 3.34
N LEU A 211 -18.33 8.48 3.68
CA LEU A 211 -19.56 8.48 4.48
C LEU A 211 -19.33 9.05 5.88
N VAL A 212 -18.24 8.67 6.54
CA VAL A 212 -17.90 9.22 7.86
C VAL A 212 -17.63 10.72 7.77
N ASP A 213 -16.98 11.21 6.71
CA ASP A 213 -16.80 12.64 6.50
C ASP A 213 -18.14 13.37 6.32
N GLU A 214 -19.08 12.81 5.55
CA GLU A 214 -20.43 13.37 5.40
C GLU A 214 -21.19 13.43 6.74
N LEU A 215 -21.11 12.37 7.55
CA LEU A 215 -21.72 12.34 8.88
C LEU A 215 -21.10 13.38 9.82
N ARG A 216 -19.77 13.53 9.76
CA ARG A 216 -19.01 14.47 10.61
C ARG A 216 -19.22 15.93 10.25
N LYS A 217 -19.64 16.25 9.01
CA LYS A 217 -20.10 17.61 8.68
C LYS A 217 -21.25 18.06 9.60
N GLU A 218 -22.07 17.12 10.08
CA GLU A 218 -23.17 17.42 11.00
C GLU A 218 -22.78 17.27 12.48
N ASP A 219 -22.07 16.19 12.85
CA ASP A 219 -21.64 15.96 14.23
C ASP A 219 -20.33 15.17 14.30
N ASN A 220 -19.32 15.71 14.98
CA ASN A 220 -18.03 15.05 15.09
C ASN A 220 -18.02 13.78 15.97
N ARG A 221 -19.14 13.41 16.62
CA ARG A 221 -19.31 12.16 17.38
C ARG A 221 -19.38 10.90 16.52
N TRP A 222 -19.57 11.05 15.22
CA TRP A 222 -19.50 9.94 14.27
C TRP A 222 -18.07 9.47 14.04
N GLY A 223 -17.88 8.15 14.06
CA GLY A 223 -16.62 7.50 13.77
C GLY A 223 -16.82 6.06 13.29
N TYR A 224 -15.75 5.29 13.29
CA TYR A 224 -15.77 3.90 12.84
C TYR A 224 -16.02 2.97 14.04
N ASN A 225 -16.66 1.84 13.77
CA ASN A 225 -16.88 0.81 14.78
C ASN A 225 -15.72 -0.19 14.81
N GLY A 226 -14.99 -0.27 15.91
CA GLY A 226 -14.07 -1.36 16.23
C GLY A 226 -14.84 -2.62 16.64
N LYS A 227 -14.80 -3.67 15.81
CA LYS A 227 -15.57 -4.91 16.05
C LYS A 227 -15.12 -5.58 17.34
N ARG A 228 -16.07 -6.10 18.12
CA ARG A 228 -15.82 -6.84 19.37
C ARG A 228 -14.95 -6.05 20.35
N GLY A 229 -15.08 -4.73 20.34
CA GLY A 229 -14.32 -3.81 21.18
C GLY A 229 -12.86 -3.63 20.77
N ASN A 230 -12.45 -4.02 19.56
CA ASN A 230 -11.10 -3.84 19.06
C ASN A 230 -11.04 -2.68 18.05
N ALA A 231 -10.49 -1.54 18.48
CA ALA A 231 -10.32 -0.36 17.61
C ALA A 231 -9.38 -0.60 16.41
N ASN A 232 -8.49 -1.60 16.50
CA ASN A 232 -7.59 -1.97 15.40
C ASN A 232 -8.23 -2.94 14.39
N ASP A 233 -9.50 -3.33 14.60
CA ASP A 233 -10.27 -4.19 13.71
C ASP A 233 -11.61 -3.50 13.36
N PRO A 234 -11.56 -2.38 12.62
CA PRO A 234 -12.75 -1.60 12.28
C PRO A 234 -13.67 -2.36 11.32
N SER A 235 -14.97 -2.16 11.48
CA SER A 235 -15.99 -2.63 10.56
C SER A 235 -15.92 -1.89 9.23
N GLN A 236 -16.25 -2.61 8.17
CA GLN A 236 -16.18 -2.09 6.80
C GLN A 236 -17.55 -1.59 6.29
N ASP A 237 -18.58 -1.72 7.13
CA ASP A 237 -20.00 -1.52 6.85
C ASP A 237 -20.78 -0.98 8.07
N ILE A 238 -20.10 -0.68 9.18
CA ILE A 238 -20.71 -0.18 10.42
C ILE A 238 -19.98 1.08 10.89
N VAL A 239 -20.75 2.09 11.30
CA VAL A 239 -20.28 3.32 11.94
C VAL A 239 -20.74 3.39 13.39
N ASP A 240 -20.01 4.14 14.21
CA ASP A 240 -20.35 4.39 15.60
C ASP A 240 -20.77 5.85 15.81
N TYR A 241 -21.78 6.07 16.67
CA TYR A 241 -22.07 7.37 17.28
C TYR A 241 -21.74 7.33 18.77
N HIS A 242 -20.81 8.18 19.23
CA HIS A 242 -20.47 8.28 20.64
C HIS A 242 -21.60 8.99 21.41
N TRP A 243 -22.40 8.23 22.18
CA TRP A 243 -23.51 8.77 22.97
C TRP A 243 -23.09 9.26 24.36
N GLY A 244 -21.88 8.92 24.80
CA GLY A 244 -21.32 9.26 26.11
C GLY A 244 -20.74 10.67 26.20
N GLY A 245 -20.26 11.00 27.40
CA GLY A 245 -19.46 12.19 27.64
C GLY A 245 -17.97 11.95 27.42
N GLY A 246 -17.19 13.01 27.23
CA GLY A 246 -15.73 12.97 27.11
C GLY A 246 -15.23 12.63 25.69
N PRO A 247 -13.93 12.28 25.58
CA PRO A 247 -13.29 11.92 24.32
C PRO A 247 -13.95 10.70 23.68
N SER A 248 -14.02 10.69 22.34
CA SER A 248 -14.64 9.57 21.62
C SER A 248 -13.65 8.43 21.39
N GLU A 249 -12.36 8.71 21.20
CA GLU A 249 -11.35 7.68 20.90
C GLU A 249 -11.32 6.58 21.95
N ASN A 250 -11.43 5.32 21.50
CA ASN A 250 -11.54 4.13 22.33
C ASN A 250 -12.78 4.06 23.25
N SER A 251 -13.76 4.94 23.13
CA SER A 251 -14.99 4.83 23.93
C SER A 251 -15.81 3.61 23.51
N THR A 252 -16.38 2.92 24.49
CA THR A 252 -17.39 1.87 24.25
C THR A 252 -18.82 2.41 24.42
N GLY A 253 -18.96 3.70 24.70
CA GLY A 253 -20.25 4.39 24.83
C GLY A 253 -20.86 4.72 23.47
N VAL A 254 -21.05 3.70 22.64
CA VAL A 254 -21.43 3.87 21.22
C VAL A 254 -22.80 3.29 20.90
N TYR A 255 -23.47 3.91 19.93
CA TYR A 255 -24.44 3.20 19.09
C TYR A 255 -23.72 2.63 17.88
N ILE A 256 -24.10 1.41 17.49
CA ILE A 256 -23.45 0.62 16.45
C ILE A 256 -24.42 0.51 15.28
N ILE A 257 -24.15 1.21 14.19
CA ILE A 257 -25.10 1.37 13.08
C ILE A 257 -24.57 0.69 11.82
N ASP A 258 -25.24 -0.36 11.38
CA ASP A 258 -25.00 -0.99 10.08
C ASP A 258 -25.59 -0.11 8.98
N ILE A 259 -24.70 0.37 8.11
CA ILE A 259 -25.00 1.32 7.04
C ILE A 259 -25.03 0.66 5.66
N MET A 260 -24.73 -0.64 5.57
CA MET A 260 -24.61 -1.34 4.29
C MET A 260 -25.02 -2.81 4.40
N LEU A 261 -26.14 -3.14 3.75
CA LEU A 261 -26.52 -4.54 3.54
C LEU A 261 -25.72 -5.14 2.39
N GLY A 262 -25.31 -6.40 2.54
CA GLY A 262 -24.75 -7.18 1.45
C GLY A 262 -23.41 -6.67 0.91
N HIS A 263 -22.57 -6.04 1.76
CA HIS A 263 -21.36 -5.31 1.38
C HIS A 263 -20.50 -5.99 0.30
N CYS A 264 -20.07 -7.24 0.50
CA CYS A 264 -19.23 -7.96 -0.46
C CYS A 264 -20.00 -8.74 -1.54
N GLY A 265 -21.30 -8.48 -1.69
CA GLY A 265 -22.16 -9.06 -2.71
C GLY A 265 -22.84 -7.98 -3.54
N SER A 266 -24.02 -7.56 -3.08
CA SER A 266 -24.81 -6.49 -3.70
C SER A 266 -25.03 -5.40 -2.65
N PRO A 267 -24.03 -4.51 -2.45
CA PRO A 267 -24.09 -3.49 -1.42
C PRO A 267 -25.28 -2.55 -1.64
N SER A 268 -26.03 -2.28 -0.57
CA SER A 268 -27.17 -1.35 -0.59
C SER A 268 -27.22 -0.54 0.72
N PRO A 269 -27.70 0.72 0.68
CA PRO A 269 -27.74 1.57 1.86
C PRO A 269 -28.65 0.98 2.94
N ALA A 270 -28.21 1.08 4.19
CA ALA A 270 -28.96 0.62 5.35
C ALA A 270 -28.89 1.64 6.51
N TRP A 271 -29.76 1.44 7.50
CA TRP A 271 -29.71 2.15 8.78
C TRP A 271 -30.26 1.23 9.87
N ILE A 272 -29.43 0.31 10.32
CA ILE A 272 -29.85 -0.75 11.25
C ILE A 272 -29.07 -0.58 12.56
N ASP A 273 -29.78 -0.30 13.65
CA ASP A 273 -29.18 -0.24 14.98
C ASP A 273 -28.85 -1.65 15.48
N GLN A 274 -27.56 -1.98 15.46
CA GLN A 274 -26.99 -3.24 15.91
C GLN A 274 -26.52 -3.19 17.38
N THR A 275 -26.75 -2.08 18.10
CA THR A 275 -26.25 -1.90 19.47
C THR A 275 -26.76 -2.98 20.40
N GLY A 276 -28.07 -3.27 20.36
CA GLY A 276 -28.70 -4.30 21.18
C GLY A 276 -28.24 -5.71 20.82
N VAL A 277 -28.21 -6.04 19.53
CA VAL A 277 -27.78 -7.36 19.03
C VAL A 277 -26.32 -7.65 19.39
N THR A 278 -25.45 -6.65 19.27
CA THR A 278 -24.03 -6.75 19.64
C THR A 278 -23.87 -7.02 21.14
N ALA A 279 -24.63 -6.31 21.99
CA ALA A 279 -24.61 -6.54 23.43
C ALA A 279 -25.16 -7.93 23.79
N SER A 280 -26.25 -8.38 23.18
CA SER A 280 -26.84 -9.70 23.40
C SER A 280 -25.94 -10.85 22.96
N SER A 281 -25.04 -10.63 22.00
CA SER A 281 -24.02 -11.61 21.60
C SER A 281 -22.80 -11.63 22.53
N GLY A 282 -22.80 -10.84 23.61
CA GLY A 282 -21.70 -10.76 24.58
C GLY A 282 -20.51 -9.94 24.08
N THR A 283 -20.73 -9.06 23.10
CA THR A 283 -19.69 -8.20 22.52
C THR A 283 -20.04 -6.72 22.66
N ILE A 284 -19.14 -5.84 22.23
CA ILE A 284 -19.32 -4.39 22.30
C ILE A 284 -18.70 -3.73 21.07
N GLY A 285 -19.14 -2.52 20.75
CA GLY A 285 -18.45 -1.63 19.80
C GLY A 285 -17.36 -0.83 20.51
N ARG A 286 -16.38 -0.36 19.75
CA ARG A 286 -15.40 0.60 20.24
C ARG A 286 -15.16 1.65 19.18
N TRP A 287 -15.46 2.90 19.53
CA TRP A 287 -15.25 4.02 18.64
C TRP A 287 -13.76 4.16 18.32
N THR A 288 -13.48 4.40 17.05
CA THR A 288 -12.14 4.80 16.60
C THR A 288 -12.28 5.83 15.48
N GLY A 289 -11.40 6.82 15.44
CA GLY A 289 -11.24 7.66 14.25
C GLY A 289 -10.49 6.96 13.12
N ARG A 290 -10.11 5.68 13.34
CA ARG A 290 -9.02 4.96 12.68
C ARG A 290 -7.67 5.64 12.81
N GLY A 291 -7.62 6.86 13.37
CA GLY A 291 -6.55 7.84 13.37
C GLY A 291 -6.78 9.07 12.45
N ARG A 292 -7.77 9.06 11.53
CA ARG A 292 -7.98 10.08 10.48
C ARG A 292 -8.29 11.46 11.08
N PHE A 293 -8.85 11.43 12.27
CA PHE A 293 -9.20 12.58 13.07
C PHE A 293 -9.19 12.17 14.54
N THR A 294 -9.05 13.16 15.41
CA THR A 294 -9.22 13.02 16.86
C THR A 294 -10.50 13.72 17.28
N ASN A 295 -11.15 13.23 18.33
CA ASN A 295 -12.32 13.85 18.94
C ASN A 295 -12.24 13.81 20.47
#